data_AF-A0A7S4RHI5-F1
#
_entry.id   AF-A0A7S4RHI5-F1
#
_cell.length_a   1.000
_cell.length_b   1.000
_cell.length_c   1.000
_cell.angle_alpha   90.00
_cell.angle_beta   90.00
_cell.angle_gamma   90.00
#
_symmetry.space_group_name_H-M   'P 1'
#
loop_
_entity.id
_entity.type
_entity.pdbx_description
1 polymer ?
#
loop_
_entity_poly.entity_id
_entity_poly.type
_entity_poly.pdbx_seq_one_letter_code
_entity_poly.pdbx_strand_id
1 'polypeptide(L)'
;GTSYDTISLLLRAWPDAIKEKDLDDRTPLYIACEKGASLNVISLLLESWPDAIKVKHKQYRTPLHAACGSKASLDTISLLLRAWPEAVKEKDNSDHTPLLTACLQGKSLDVISLLLHTWPDAVKKANTWGETPLHDACYSGASSDTISLLVATWPAAAKERNRKENTPLHSACEGGASLDTISLLLGMWPEAIEEK
;
A
#
# COMPACT_ATOMS: atom_id res chain seq x y z
N GLY A 1 15.73 -9.39 -13.76
CA GLY A 1 15.06 -10.03 -12.61
C GLY A 1 15.44 -11.49 -12.61
N THR A 2 15.72 -12.06 -11.43
CA THR A 2 16.03 -13.48 -11.28
C THR A 2 14.86 -14.33 -11.80
N SER A 3 15.14 -15.34 -12.62
CA SER A 3 14.11 -16.19 -13.22
C SER A 3 13.66 -17.28 -12.23
N TYR A 4 12.44 -17.77 -12.45
CA TYR A 4 11.87 -18.91 -11.73
C TYR A 4 12.83 -20.10 -11.67
N ASP A 5 13.48 -20.43 -12.79
CA ASP A 5 14.39 -21.57 -12.88
C ASP A 5 15.57 -21.45 -11.93
N THR A 6 16.15 -20.25 -11.80
CA THR A 6 17.27 -20.01 -10.88
C THR A 6 16.84 -20.20 -9.43
N ILE A 7 15.66 -19.70 -9.06
CA ILE A 7 15.13 -19.84 -7.69
C ILE A 7 14.79 -21.30 -7.42
N SER A 8 14.15 -21.99 -8.36
CA SER A 8 13.82 -23.42 -8.25
C SER A 8 15.07 -24.28 -8.09
N LEU A 9 16.12 -24.04 -8.90
CA LEU A 9 17.39 -24.74 -8.77
C LEU A 9 18.07 -24.46 -7.42
N LEU A 10 18.04 -23.22 -6.95
CA LEU A 10 18.61 -22.86 -5.64
C LEU A 10 17.88 -23.58 -4.51
N LEU A 11 16.55 -23.60 -4.51
CA LEU A 11 15.75 -24.26 -3.47
C LEU A 11 15.90 -25.79 -3.52
N ARG A 12 16.20 -26.38 -4.68
CA ARG A 12 16.56 -27.80 -4.78
C ARG A 12 17.93 -28.10 -4.17
N ALA A 13 18.89 -27.21 -4.34
CA ALA A 13 20.25 -27.38 -3.81
C ALA A 13 20.33 -27.04 -2.32
N TRP A 14 19.56 -26.05 -1.86
CA TRP A 14 19.50 -25.60 -0.47
C TRP A 14 18.07 -25.21 -0.10
N PRO A 15 17.25 -26.19 0.36
CA PRO A 15 15.84 -25.95 0.71
C PRO A 15 15.64 -24.95 1.84
N ASP A 16 16.52 -24.96 2.85
CA ASP A 16 16.39 -24.08 4.02
C ASP A 16 16.60 -22.59 3.68
N ALA A 17 17.22 -22.27 2.54
CA ALA A 17 17.38 -20.90 2.05
C ALA A 17 16.06 -20.14 1.97
N ILE A 18 14.92 -20.84 1.80
CA ILE A 18 13.59 -20.21 1.76
C ILE A 18 13.23 -19.48 3.05
N LYS A 19 13.80 -19.91 4.19
CA LYS A 19 13.51 -19.36 5.54
C LYS A 19 14.56 -18.37 6.02
N GLU A 20 15.67 -18.26 5.32
CA GLU A 20 16.73 -17.31 5.66
C GLU A 20 16.22 -15.87 5.64
N LYS A 21 16.82 -15.05 6.48
CA LYS A 21 16.53 -13.63 6.57
C LYS A 21 17.79 -12.83 6.39
N ASP A 22 17.68 -11.69 5.74
CA ASP A 22 18.76 -10.72 5.71
C ASP A 22 18.83 -9.87 6.98
N LEU A 23 19.72 -8.87 7.00
CA LEU A 23 19.94 -7.97 8.14
C LEU A 23 18.72 -7.10 8.52
N ASP A 24 17.73 -7.03 7.64
CA ASP A 24 16.47 -6.30 7.84
C ASP A 24 15.31 -7.24 8.18
N ASP A 25 15.60 -8.50 8.52
CA ASP A 25 14.62 -9.57 8.75
C ASP A 25 13.76 -9.91 7.53
N ARG A 26 14.20 -9.56 6.31
CA ARG A 26 13.44 -9.83 5.09
C ARG A 26 13.62 -11.26 4.65
N THR A 27 12.51 -11.95 4.42
CA THR A 27 12.48 -13.27 3.77
C THR A 27 12.63 -13.14 2.25
N PRO A 28 12.98 -14.23 1.54
CA PRO A 28 12.96 -14.25 0.08
C PRO A 28 11.63 -13.80 -0.52
N LEU A 29 10.50 -14.19 0.09
CA LEU A 29 9.16 -13.73 -0.33
C LEU A 29 9.02 -12.22 -0.20
N TYR A 30 9.41 -11.65 0.96
CA TYR A 30 9.36 -10.20 1.16
C TYR A 30 10.15 -9.45 0.08
N ILE A 31 11.39 -9.89 -0.17
CA ILE A 31 12.28 -9.28 -1.17
C ILE A 31 11.65 -9.41 -2.56
N ALA A 32 11.09 -10.57 -2.92
CA ALA A 32 10.43 -10.77 -4.19
C ALA A 32 9.23 -9.82 -4.38
N CYS A 33 8.41 -9.60 -3.36
CA CYS A 33 7.34 -8.60 -3.37
C CYS A 33 7.88 -7.17 -3.51
N GLU A 34 8.93 -6.82 -2.77
CA GLU A 34 9.56 -5.50 -2.81
C GLU A 34 10.19 -5.21 -4.19
N LYS A 35 10.79 -6.21 -4.84
CA LYS A 35 11.39 -6.05 -6.17
C LYS A 35 10.40 -6.22 -7.32
N GLY A 36 9.12 -6.50 -7.03
CA GLY A 36 8.11 -6.74 -8.05
C GLY A 36 8.42 -7.96 -8.93
N ALA A 37 8.87 -9.05 -8.31
CA ALA A 37 9.12 -10.31 -9.01
C ALA A 37 7.85 -10.82 -9.71
N SER A 38 8.03 -11.68 -10.72
CA SER A 38 6.91 -12.25 -11.45
C SER A 38 6.02 -13.11 -10.55
N LEU A 39 4.73 -13.19 -10.90
CA LEU A 39 3.76 -13.97 -10.14
C LEU A 39 4.22 -15.41 -9.92
N ASN A 40 4.83 -16.05 -10.91
CA ASN A 40 5.35 -17.42 -10.79
C ASN A 40 6.42 -17.56 -9.70
N VAL A 41 7.28 -16.55 -9.53
CA VAL A 41 8.28 -16.54 -8.45
C VAL A 41 7.59 -16.39 -7.10
N ILE A 42 6.62 -15.48 -6.99
CA ILE A 42 5.86 -15.28 -5.74
C ILE A 42 5.11 -16.57 -5.36
N SER A 43 4.44 -17.21 -6.31
CA SER A 43 3.73 -18.48 -6.10
C SER A 43 4.69 -19.59 -5.65
N LEU A 44 5.83 -19.75 -6.33
CA LEU A 44 6.83 -20.75 -5.94
C LEU A 44 7.30 -20.58 -4.50
N LEU A 45 7.60 -19.34 -4.10
CA LEU A 45 8.08 -19.03 -2.75
C LEU A 45 6.98 -19.30 -1.70
N LEU A 46 5.73 -18.94 -1.99
CA LEU A 46 4.58 -19.21 -1.12
C LEU A 46 4.27 -20.71 -1.00
N GLU A 47 4.33 -21.46 -2.10
CA GLU A 47 4.12 -22.91 -2.10
C GLU A 47 5.23 -23.63 -1.31
N SER A 48 6.46 -23.14 -1.41
CA SER A 48 7.62 -23.71 -0.70
C SER A 48 7.58 -23.39 0.80
N TRP A 49 7.10 -22.21 1.19
CA TRP A 49 6.94 -21.83 2.59
C TRP A 49 5.75 -20.87 2.80
N PRO A 50 4.54 -21.40 3.04
CA PRO A 50 3.32 -20.58 3.16
C PRO A 50 3.36 -19.57 4.31
N ASP A 51 3.98 -19.92 5.44
CA ASP A 51 4.05 -19.03 6.61
C ASP A 51 4.90 -17.77 6.35
N ALA A 52 5.73 -17.76 5.29
CA ALA A 52 6.50 -16.59 4.89
C ALA A 52 5.63 -15.34 4.70
N ILE A 53 4.36 -15.52 4.31
CA ILE A 53 3.40 -14.44 4.09
C ILE A 53 3.12 -13.62 5.36
N LYS A 54 3.31 -14.23 6.54
CA LYS A 54 3.09 -13.60 7.86
C LYS A 54 4.38 -13.06 8.48
N VAL A 55 5.54 -13.38 7.90
CA VAL A 55 6.83 -12.94 8.43
C VAL A 55 7.04 -11.47 8.13
N LYS A 56 7.23 -10.70 9.19
CA LYS A 56 7.48 -9.26 9.11
C LYS A 56 8.97 -8.99 9.01
N HIS A 57 9.33 -7.98 8.23
CA HIS A 57 10.67 -7.40 8.29
C HIS A 57 10.78 -6.46 9.51
N LYS A 58 11.97 -5.90 9.73
CA LYS A 58 12.34 -5.11 10.93
C LYS A 58 11.44 -3.92 11.29
N GLN A 59 10.72 -3.33 10.34
CA GLN A 59 9.75 -2.25 10.61
C GLN A 59 8.31 -2.75 10.74
N TYR A 60 8.14 -4.05 11.00
CA TYR A 60 6.84 -4.73 11.13
C TYR A 60 6.00 -4.78 9.84
N ARG A 61 6.59 -4.46 8.68
CA ARG A 61 5.87 -4.57 7.40
C ARG A 61 5.79 -6.03 6.95
N THR A 62 4.65 -6.39 6.39
CA THR A 62 4.41 -7.71 5.79
C THR A 62 4.82 -7.72 4.31
N PRO A 63 4.89 -8.89 3.65
CA PRO A 63 5.05 -8.97 2.20
C PRO A 63 3.97 -8.18 1.42
N LEU A 64 2.75 -8.07 1.96
CA LEU A 64 1.70 -7.24 1.36
C LEU A 64 2.07 -5.75 1.38
N HIS A 65 2.60 -5.23 2.49
CA HIS A 65 3.13 -3.86 2.53
C HIS A 65 4.25 -3.66 1.52
N ALA A 66 5.16 -4.63 1.38
CA ALA A 66 6.23 -4.57 0.38
C ALA A 66 5.67 -4.50 -1.06
N ALA A 67 4.65 -5.29 -1.38
CA ALA A 67 3.99 -5.26 -2.69
C ALA A 67 3.23 -3.94 -2.95
N CYS A 68 2.49 -3.44 -1.96
CA CYS A 68 1.82 -2.14 -1.99
C CYS A 68 2.82 -0.97 -2.06
N GLY A 69 4.03 -1.17 -1.54
CA GLY A 69 5.12 -0.18 -1.51
C GLY A 69 6.03 -0.18 -2.73
N SER A 70 5.83 -1.08 -3.70
CA SER A 70 6.80 -1.34 -4.78
C SER A 70 6.18 -1.27 -6.19
N LYS A 71 6.80 -1.92 -7.18
CA LYS A 71 6.25 -2.12 -8.53
C LYS A 71 5.57 -3.49 -8.70
N ALA A 72 5.24 -4.19 -7.62
CA ALA A 72 4.48 -5.45 -7.69
C ALA A 72 3.15 -5.26 -8.44
N SER A 73 2.80 -6.26 -9.26
CA SER A 73 1.57 -6.25 -10.05
C SER A 73 0.31 -6.40 -9.18
N LEU A 74 -0.83 -6.02 -9.73
CA LEU A 74 -2.14 -6.26 -9.12
C LEU A 74 -2.34 -7.75 -8.79
N ASP A 75 -1.92 -8.64 -9.69
CA ASP A 75 -2.04 -10.09 -9.48
C ASP A 75 -1.23 -10.57 -8.26
N THR A 76 -0.03 -10.02 -8.05
CA THR A 76 0.77 -10.34 -6.86
C THR A 76 0.07 -9.88 -5.59
N ILE A 77 -0.49 -8.67 -5.57
CA ILE A 77 -1.25 -8.16 -4.42
C ILE A 77 -2.51 -9.00 -4.17
N SER A 78 -3.23 -9.37 -5.23
CA SER A 78 -4.41 -10.25 -5.18
C SER A 78 -4.07 -11.64 -4.66
N LEU A 79 -2.96 -12.23 -5.11
CA LEU A 79 -2.48 -13.53 -4.62
C LEU A 79 -2.17 -13.48 -3.12
N LEU A 80 -1.48 -12.45 -2.65
CA LEU A 80 -1.15 -12.28 -1.23
C LEU A 80 -2.41 -12.11 -0.38
N LEU A 81 -3.38 -11.29 -0.82
CA LEU A 81 -4.64 -11.12 -0.12
C LEU A 81 -5.49 -12.40 -0.11
N ARG A 82 -5.48 -13.19 -1.19
CA ARG A 82 -6.17 -14.48 -1.22
C ARG A 82 -5.54 -15.50 -0.26
N ALA A 83 -4.22 -15.49 -0.13
CA ALA A 83 -3.50 -16.38 0.75
C ALA A 83 -3.61 -15.96 2.23
N TRP A 84 -3.69 -14.66 2.51
CA TRP A 84 -3.89 -14.13 3.86
C TRP A 84 -4.66 -12.80 3.86
N PRO A 85 -6.01 -12.84 3.87
CA PRO A 85 -6.84 -11.63 3.78
C PRO A 85 -6.65 -10.66 4.94
N GLU A 86 -6.38 -11.16 6.15
CA GLU A 86 -6.20 -10.32 7.34
C GLU A 86 -4.96 -9.42 7.25
N ALA A 87 -4.02 -9.72 6.34
CA ALA A 87 -2.84 -8.88 6.08
C ALA A 87 -3.21 -7.43 5.74
N VAL A 88 -4.40 -7.18 5.18
CA VAL A 88 -4.88 -5.82 4.86
C VAL A 88 -5.05 -4.93 6.10
N LYS A 89 -5.17 -5.54 7.28
CA LYS A 89 -5.34 -4.86 8.58
C LYS A 89 -4.04 -4.69 9.35
N GLU A 90 -2.97 -5.35 8.91
CA GLU A 90 -1.67 -5.27 9.56
C GLU A 90 -1.13 -3.85 9.50
N LYS A 91 -0.38 -3.48 10.53
CA LYS A 91 0.23 -2.17 10.66
C LYS A 91 1.74 -2.30 10.82
N ASP A 92 2.46 -1.41 10.17
CA ASP A 92 3.89 -1.24 10.40
C ASP A 92 4.18 -0.38 11.63
N ASN A 93 5.46 -0.13 11.93
CA ASN A 93 5.87 0.69 13.09
C ASN A 93 5.33 2.12 13.09
N SER A 94 4.89 2.62 11.94
CA SER A 94 4.32 3.96 11.79
C SER A 94 2.81 3.90 11.60
N ASP A 95 2.17 2.79 12.00
CA ASP A 95 0.74 2.54 11.83
C ASP A 95 0.27 2.59 10.36
N HIS A 96 1.16 2.50 9.38
CA HIS A 96 0.71 2.35 8.00
C HIS A 96 0.06 1.00 7.83
N THR A 97 -1.13 1.02 7.26
CA THR A 97 -1.78 -0.14 6.67
C THR A 97 -1.26 -0.32 5.23
N PRO A 98 -1.53 -1.47 4.59
CA PRO A 98 -1.28 -1.65 3.16
C PRO A 98 -1.99 -0.61 2.29
N LEU A 99 -3.19 -0.14 2.67
CA LEU A 99 -3.89 0.93 1.95
C LEU A 99 -3.13 2.25 2.03
N LEU A 100 -2.73 2.69 3.23
CA LEU A 100 -1.92 3.92 3.39
C LEU A 100 -0.62 3.82 2.58
N THR A 101 0.07 2.68 2.65
CA THR A 101 1.27 2.42 1.85
C THR A 101 0.99 2.54 0.34
N ALA A 102 -0.12 1.97 -0.14
CA ALA A 102 -0.48 2.03 -1.56
C ALA A 102 -0.86 3.45 -2.02
N CYS A 103 -1.58 4.21 -1.18
CA CYS A 103 -1.90 5.60 -1.43
C CYS A 103 -0.64 6.46 -1.47
N LEU A 104 0.27 6.32 -0.51
CA LEU A 104 1.52 7.08 -0.44
C LEU A 104 2.43 6.83 -1.65
N GLN A 105 2.40 5.61 -2.20
CA GLN A 105 3.16 5.27 -3.40
C GLN A 105 2.41 5.55 -4.71
N GLY A 106 1.22 6.15 -4.67
CA GLY A 106 0.43 6.47 -5.86
C GLY A 106 0.07 5.23 -6.69
N LYS A 107 -0.29 4.12 -6.03
CA LYS A 107 -0.72 2.90 -6.73
C LYS A 107 -1.97 3.12 -7.58
N SER A 108 -2.17 2.25 -8.57
CA SER A 108 -3.32 2.32 -9.47
C SER A 108 -4.65 2.19 -8.73
N LEU A 109 -5.70 2.76 -9.32
CA LEU A 109 -7.07 2.67 -8.84
C LEU A 109 -7.49 1.23 -8.53
N ASP A 110 -7.08 0.24 -9.34
CA ASP A 110 -7.42 -1.16 -9.13
C ASP A 110 -6.84 -1.73 -7.83
N VAL A 111 -5.60 -1.34 -7.49
CA VAL A 111 -4.96 -1.76 -6.22
C VAL A 111 -5.70 -1.14 -5.04
N ILE A 112 -6.01 0.15 -5.12
CA ILE A 112 -6.75 0.86 -4.07
C ILE A 112 -8.14 0.26 -3.88
N SER A 113 -8.84 0.00 -4.99
CA SER A 113 -10.17 -0.62 -5.00
C SER A 113 -10.15 -2.03 -4.41
N LEU A 114 -9.15 -2.85 -4.74
CA LEU A 114 -8.99 -4.19 -4.18
C LEU A 114 -8.78 -4.17 -2.66
N LEU A 115 -7.94 -3.26 -2.17
CA LEU A 115 -7.67 -3.11 -0.74
C LEU A 115 -8.92 -2.64 0.02
N LEU A 116 -9.64 -1.64 -0.53
CA LEU A 116 -10.89 -1.15 0.04
C LEU A 116 -12.02 -2.18 -0.01
N HIS A 117 -12.10 -2.97 -1.08
CA HIS A 117 -13.07 -4.07 -1.16
C HIS A 117 -12.83 -5.11 -0.06
N THR A 118 -11.56 -5.40 0.24
CA THR A 118 -11.19 -6.37 1.29
C THR A 118 -11.42 -5.79 2.69
N TRP A 119 -11.16 -4.50 2.89
CA TRP A 119 -11.40 -3.82 4.16
C TRP A 119 -11.83 -2.35 3.97
N PRO A 120 -13.14 -2.08 3.86
CA PRO A 120 -13.64 -0.72 3.59
C PRO A 120 -13.27 0.30 4.66
N ASP A 121 -13.23 -0.10 5.94
CA ASP A 121 -12.87 0.79 7.05
C ASP A 121 -11.40 1.24 7.03
N ALA A 122 -10.56 0.65 6.17
CA ALA A 122 -9.18 1.09 5.96
C ALA A 122 -9.11 2.57 5.56
N VAL A 123 -10.12 3.08 4.82
CA VAL A 123 -10.20 4.48 4.38
C VAL A 123 -10.16 5.48 5.55
N LYS A 124 -10.57 5.05 6.75
CA LYS A 124 -10.64 5.87 7.96
C LYS A 124 -9.42 5.71 8.87
N LYS A 125 -8.45 4.89 8.51
CA LYS A 125 -7.25 4.67 9.33
C LYS A 125 -6.25 5.77 9.07
N ALA A 126 -5.52 6.15 10.11
CA ALA A 126 -4.46 7.13 10.00
C ALA A 126 -3.16 6.53 10.53
N ASN A 127 -2.04 6.94 9.92
CA ASN A 127 -0.71 6.58 10.37
C ASN A 127 -0.32 7.37 11.65
N THR A 128 0.90 7.19 12.14
CA THR A 128 1.40 7.89 13.34
C THR A 128 1.45 9.42 13.22
N TRP A 129 1.38 9.99 12.01
CA TRP A 129 1.30 11.44 11.79
C TRP A 129 -0.14 11.95 11.65
N GLY A 130 -1.13 11.07 11.75
CA GLY A 130 -2.53 11.40 11.55
C GLY A 130 -2.90 11.52 10.08
N GLU A 131 -2.06 11.08 9.15
CA GLU A 131 -2.37 11.12 7.72
C GLU A 131 -3.31 9.96 7.37
N THR A 132 -4.40 10.30 6.71
CA THR A 132 -5.39 9.35 6.18
C THR A 132 -5.00 8.94 4.75
N PRO A 133 -5.61 7.89 4.17
CA PRO A 133 -5.36 7.51 2.77
C PRO A 133 -5.58 8.65 1.79
N LEU A 134 -6.49 9.58 2.09
CA LEU A 134 -6.71 10.75 1.25
C LEU A 134 -5.53 11.75 1.33
N HIS A 135 -4.94 11.98 2.50
CA HIS A 135 -3.73 12.80 2.63
C HIS A 135 -2.59 12.20 1.79
N ASP A 136 -2.32 10.91 1.95
CA ASP A 136 -1.25 10.20 1.26
C ASP A 136 -1.45 10.19 -0.26
N ALA A 137 -2.68 9.93 -0.72
CA ALA A 137 -3.01 9.93 -2.15
C ALA A 137 -2.91 11.32 -2.77
N CYS A 138 -3.31 12.37 -2.03
CA CYS A 138 -3.13 13.75 -2.46
C CYS A 138 -1.65 14.13 -2.55
N TYR A 139 -0.85 13.77 -1.55
CA TYR A 139 0.60 14.00 -1.52
C TYR A 139 1.32 13.26 -2.66
N SER A 140 0.95 12.02 -2.94
CA SER A 140 1.60 11.24 -4.01
C SER A 140 1.22 11.69 -5.42
N GLY A 141 0.25 12.60 -5.56
CA GLY A 141 -0.34 12.96 -6.86
C GLY A 141 -1.13 11.81 -7.51
N ALA A 142 -1.88 11.03 -6.71
CA ALA A 142 -2.72 9.96 -7.23
C ALA A 142 -3.76 10.47 -8.24
N SER A 143 -4.29 9.57 -9.08
CA SER A 143 -5.27 9.94 -10.11
C SER A 143 -6.55 10.54 -9.51
N SER A 144 -7.20 11.42 -10.25
CA SER A 144 -8.51 11.99 -9.89
C SER A 144 -9.55 10.92 -9.55
N ASP A 145 -9.53 9.78 -10.23
CA ASP A 145 -10.40 8.63 -9.93
C ASP A 145 -10.11 8.02 -8.56
N THR A 146 -8.84 7.93 -8.16
CA THR A 146 -8.44 7.43 -6.84
C THR A 146 -8.90 8.37 -5.75
N ILE A 147 -8.71 9.67 -5.95
CA ILE A 147 -9.18 10.71 -5.03
C ILE A 147 -10.72 10.66 -4.93
N SER A 148 -11.41 10.57 -6.06
CA SER A 148 -12.88 10.44 -6.13
C SER A 148 -13.37 9.22 -5.35
N LEU A 149 -12.72 8.06 -5.52
CA LEU A 149 -13.07 6.83 -4.82
C LEU A 149 -12.92 7.00 -3.30
N LEU A 150 -11.79 7.55 -2.84
CA LEU A 150 -11.51 7.74 -1.42
C LEU A 150 -12.53 8.70 -0.78
N VAL A 151 -12.83 9.83 -1.43
CA VAL A 151 -13.82 10.79 -0.92
C VAL A 151 -15.24 10.22 -0.99
N ALA A 152 -15.60 9.50 -2.06
CA ALA A 152 -16.91 8.87 -2.16
C ALA A 152 -17.11 7.81 -1.06
N THR A 153 -16.05 7.09 -0.68
CA THR A 153 -16.10 6.08 0.39
C THR A 153 -16.18 6.73 1.78
N TRP A 154 -15.48 7.84 1.99
CA TRP A 154 -15.54 8.61 3.24
C TRP A 154 -15.49 10.13 2.97
N PRO A 155 -16.65 10.78 2.78
CA PRO A 155 -16.69 12.20 2.40
C PRO A 155 -16.04 13.15 3.40
N ALA A 156 -16.12 12.84 4.70
CA ALA A 156 -15.51 13.66 5.73
C ALA A 156 -13.98 13.68 5.68
N ALA A 157 -13.34 12.72 4.99
CA ALA A 157 -11.89 12.67 4.81
C ALA A 157 -11.31 13.98 4.26
N ALA A 158 -12.04 14.68 3.38
CA ALA A 158 -11.61 15.92 2.75
C ALA A 158 -11.37 17.07 3.76
N LYS A 159 -11.97 16.98 4.96
CA LYS A 159 -11.86 17.98 6.03
C LYS A 159 -11.02 17.51 7.22
N GLU A 160 -10.56 16.26 7.21
CA GLU A 160 -9.73 15.72 8.28
C GLU A 160 -8.42 16.50 8.39
N ARG A 161 -7.92 16.64 9.61
CA ARG A 161 -6.65 17.29 9.89
C ARG A 161 -5.67 16.28 10.48
N ASN A 162 -4.48 16.21 9.90
CA ASN A 162 -3.41 15.42 10.48
C ASN A 162 -2.83 16.11 11.75
N ARG A 163 -1.79 15.54 12.37
CA ARG A 163 -1.19 16.08 13.59
C ARG A 163 -0.49 17.44 13.43
N LYS A 164 -0.23 17.88 12.19
CA LYS A 164 0.28 19.22 11.86
C LYS A 164 -0.85 20.20 11.50
N GLU A 165 -2.10 19.80 11.71
CA GLU A 165 -3.31 20.52 11.28
C GLU A 165 -3.47 20.67 9.76
N ASN A 166 -2.68 19.95 8.97
CA ASN A 166 -2.80 19.93 7.53
C ASN A 166 -4.03 19.11 7.12
N THR A 167 -4.78 19.64 6.16
CA THR A 167 -5.86 18.93 5.47
C THR A 167 -5.32 18.21 4.22
N PRO A 168 -6.09 17.32 3.56
CA PRO A 168 -5.66 16.72 2.30
C PRO A 168 -5.34 17.74 1.20
N LEU A 169 -5.97 18.92 1.22
CA LEU A 169 -5.64 20.00 0.29
C LEU A 169 -4.22 20.54 0.53
N HIS A 170 -3.78 20.65 1.78
CA HIS A 170 -2.39 21.01 2.08
C HIS A 170 -1.42 19.96 1.54
N SER A 171 -1.73 18.67 1.74
CA SER A 171 -0.95 17.55 1.19
C SER A 171 -0.91 17.57 -0.34
N ALA A 172 -2.02 17.91 -1.01
CA ALA A 172 -2.07 18.06 -2.47
C ALA A 172 -1.12 19.18 -2.95
N CYS A 173 -1.11 20.33 -2.25
CA CYS A 173 -0.19 21.42 -2.55
C CYS A 173 1.28 21.04 -2.29
N GLU A 174 1.55 20.36 -1.17
CA GLU A 174 2.91 19.91 -0.81
C GLU A 174 3.47 18.89 -1.81
N GLY A 175 2.62 17.96 -2.26
CA GLY A 175 2.95 16.93 -3.25
C GLY A 175 3.04 17.43 -4.70
N GLY A 176 2.63 18.67 -4.97
CA GLY A 176 2.54 19.19 -6.34
C GLY A 176 1.46 18.50 -7.18
N ALA A 177 0.31 18.18 -6.57
CA ALA A 177 -0.81 17.52 -7.23
C ALA A 177 -1.36 18.34 -8.41
N SER A 178 -2.01 17.65 -9.36
CA SER A 178 -2.58 18.28 -10.54
C SER A 178 -3.70 19.28 -10.19
N LEU A 179 -3.92 20.24 -11.09
CA LEU A 179 -5.02 21.19 -10.98
C LEU A 179 -6.38 20.49 -10.87
N ASP A 180 -6.54 19.33 -11.52
CA ASP A 180 -7.76 18.52 -11.46
C ASP A 180 -8.01 18.01 -10.04
N THR A 181 -6.98 17.49 -9.36
CA THR A 181 -7.09 17.03 -7.96
C THR A 181 -7.43 18.18 -7.02
N ILE A 182 -6.78 19.34 -7.20
CA ILE A 182 -7.07 20.55 -6.40
C ILE A 182 -8.52 21.00 -6.63
N SER A 183 -8.95 21.06 -7.90
CA SER A 183 -10.30 21.48 -8.28
C SER A 183 -11.36 20.52 -7.74
N LEU A 184 -11.08 19.21 -7.74
CA LEU A 184 -11.95 18.20 -7.17
C LEU A 184 -12.13 18.41 -5.67
N LEU A 185 -11.04 18.58 -4.92
CA LEU A 185 -11.11 18.82 -3.48
C LEU A 185 -11.87 20.12 -3.15
N LEU A 186 -11.65 21.20 -3.91
CA LEU A 186 -12.37 22.46 -3.75
C LEU A 186 -13.86 22.34 -4.12
N GLY A 187 -14.19 21.64 -5.20
CA GLY A 187 -15.59 21.39 -5.59
C GLY A 187 -16.36 20.57 -4.56
N MET A 188 -15.66 19.70 -3.81
CA MET A 188 -16.23 18.94 -2.70
C MET A 188 -16.26 19.73 -1.38
N TRP A 189 -15.68 20.94 -1.36
CA TRP A 189 -15.70 21.87 -0.24
C TRP A 189 -16.11 23.30 -0.69
N PRO A 190 -17.38 23.51 -1.09
CA PRO A 190 -17.86 24.84 -1.50
C PRO A 190 -17.68 25.89 -0.39
N GLU A 191 -17.81 25.48 0.87
CA GLU A 191 -17.74 26.35 2.06
C GLU A 191 -16.33 26.93 2.31
N ALA A 192 -15.24 26.27 1.86
CA ALA A 192 -13.87 26.80 2.04
C ALA A 192 -13.59 28.04 1.19
N ILE A 193 -14.39 28.25 0.14
CA ILE A 193 -14.28 29.41 -0.75
C ILE A 193 -14.97 30.63 -0.12
N GLU A 194 -15.83 30.42 0.88
CA GLU A 194 -16.68 31.45 1.50
C GLU A 194 -16.14 32.00 2.83
N GLU A 195 -15.19 31.33 3.48
CA GLU A 195 -14.55 31.87 4.69
C GLU A 195 -13.44 32.87 4.32
N LYS A 196 -13.85 34.15 4.26
CA LYS A 196 -12.98 35.33 4.21
C LYS A 196 -12.50 35.78 5.59
#